data_AF-A0A543INL6-F1
#
_entry.id   AF-A0A543INL6-F1
#
_cell.length_a   1.000
_cell.length_b   1.000
_cell.length_c   1.000
_cell.angle_alpha   90.00
_cell.angle_beta   90.00
_cell.angle_gamma   90.00
#
_symmetry.space_group_name_H-M   'P 1'
#
loop_
_entity.id
_entity.type
_entity.pdbx_description
1 polymer ?
#
loop_
_entity_poly.entity_id
_entity_poly.type
_entity_poly.pdbx_seq_one_letter_code
_entity_poly.pdbx_strand_id
1 'polypeptide(L)'
;MRGRLVEINEPVRLHKVPAERLPRRISDLAALARARATTEDAELACVFVHEDLDSGDGDDYPSIHRRVQDALCRELGNAHYVLAVEEMEAWLLLFPDALSDLVGSWKLPAKYRGKDTGRLTDPKGILMREVSKGGRRYRESDAPAVLERVVALAIHREPIGSNRSWTRLGTDIADCCSRHLKQPTKTR
;
A
#
# COMPACT_ATOMS: atom_id res chain seq x y z
N MET A 1 -7.17 8.66 -18.10
CA MET A 1 -5.80 8.22 -17.73
C MET A 1 -5.92 6.79 -17.21
N ARG A 2 -5.13 5.84 -17.73
CA ARG A 2 -5.13 4.45 -17.26
C ARG A 2 -3.83 4.22 -16.50
N GLY A 3 -3.91 3.96 -15.20
CA GLY A 3 -2.79 3.44 -14.41
C GLY A 3 -2.67 1.93 -14.60
N ARG A 4 -1.47 1.37 -14.47
CA ARG A 4 -1.24 -0.09 -14.55
C ARG A 4 -0.36 -0.51 -13.39
N LEU A 5 -0.75 -1.58 -12.71
CA LEU A 5 0.10 -2.27 -11.74
C LEU A 5 1.08 -3.15 -12.51
N VAL A 6 2.37 -3.02 -12.19
CA VAL A 6 3.44 -3.82 -12.78
C VAL A 6 4.13 -4.51 -11.64
N GLU A 7 4.05 -5.83 -11.64
CA GLU A 7 4.76 -6.65 -10.68
C GLU A 7 6.26 -6.60 -10.98
N ILE A 8 7.05 -6.20 -9.99
CA ILE A 8 8.50 -6.32 -10.01
C ILE A 8 8.83 -7.56 -9.20
N ASN A 9 9.31 -8.62 -9.88
CA ASN A 9 9.57 -9.92 -9.26
C ASN A 9 10.76 -9.92 -8.27
N GLU A 10 11.53 -8.82 -8.21
CA GLU A 10 12.65 -8.71 -7.28
C GLU A 10 12.16 -8.38 -5.86
N PRO A 11 12.69 -9.05 -4.83
CA PRO A 11 12.38 -8.70 -3.45
C PRO A 11 12.73 -7.24 -3.14
N VAL A 12 11.70 -6.45 -2.88
CA VAL A 12 11.81 -5.07 -2.40
C VAL A 12 11.93 -5.15 -0.88
N ARG A 13 13.16 -5.22 -0.38
CA ARG A 13 13.49 -5.14 1.07
C ARG A 13 14.33 -3.91 1.38
N LEU A 14 13.99 -2.76 0.80
CA LEU A 14 14.78 -1.53 0.84
C LEU A 14 15.02 -1.05 2.26
N HIS A 15 14.07 -1.25 3.17
CA HIS A 15 14.27 -0.82 4.56
C HIS A 15 15.36 -1.60 5.28
N LYS A 16 15.64 -2.85 4.86
CA LYS A 16 16.72 -3.70 5.40
C LYS A 16 18.05 -3.52 4.64
N VAL A 17 18.05 -2.80 3.51
CA VAL A 17 19.28 -2.57 2.72
C VAL A 17 20.22 -1.60 3.45
N PRO A 18 21.51 -1.94 3.61
CA PRO A 18 22.52 -1.02 4.13
C PRO A 18 22.62 0.27 3.32
N ALA A 19 22.93 1.39 3.97
CA ALA A 19 22.90 2.72 3.35
C ALA A 19 23.79 2.83 2.10
N GLU A 20 24.93 2.14 2.09
CA GLU A 20 25.88 2.12 0.98
C GLU A 20 25.38 1.35 -0.25
N ARG A 21 24.44 0.41 -0.08
CA ARG A 21 23.86 -0.38 -1.17
C ARG A 21 22.50 0.16 -1.65
N LEU A 22 21.85 1.00 -0.85
CA LEU A 22 20.53 1.54 -1.14
C LEU A 22 20.47 2.32 -2.47
N PRO A 23 21.43 3.19 -2.82
CA PRO A 23 21.41 3.91 -4.10
C PRO A 23 21.38 2.98 -5.31
N ARG A 24 22.19 1.91 -5.27
CA ARG A 24 22.23 0.92 -6.36
C ARG A 24 20.89 0.21 -6.51
N ARG A 25 20.29 -0.27 -5.41
CA ARG A 25 19.00 -0.96 -5.45
C ARG A 25 17.88 -0.06 -5.98
N ILE A 26 17.90 1.23 -5.64
CA ILE A 26 16.94 2.20 -6.15
C ILE A 26 17.16 2.48 -7.64
N SER A 27 18.41 2.58 -8.09
CA SER A 27 18.74 2.72 -9.51
C SER A 27 18.24 1.53 -10.33
N ASP A 28 18.41 0.29 -9.81
CA ASP A 28 17.88 -0.92 -10.44
C ASP A 28 16.35 -0.86 -10.59
N LEU A 29 15.62 -0.47 -9.53
CA LEU A 29 14.16 -0.29 -9.57
C LEU A 29 13.72 0.81 -10.56
N ALA A 30 14.45 1.93 -10.58
CA ALA A 30 14.17 3.03 -11.50
C ALA A 30 14.37 2.62 -12.96
N ALA A 31 15.41 1.83 -13.25
CA ALA A 31 15.65 1.27 -14.58
C ALA A 31 14.51 0.36 -15.02
N LEU A 32 14.00 -0.50 -14.13
CA LEU A 32 12.84 -1.35 -14.42
C LEU A 32 11.58 -0.54 -14.72
N ALA A 33 11.29 0.48 -13.90
CA ALA A 33 10.13 1.35 -14.10
C ALA A 33 10.21 2.10 -15.44
N ARG A 34 11.37 2.68 -15.76
CA ARG A 34 11.62 3.39 -17.03
C ARG A 34 11.53 2.43 -18.23
N ALA A 35 12.15 1.25 -18.16
CA ALA A 35 12.10 0.26 -19.23
C ALA A 35 10.67 -0.20 -19.53
N ARG A 36 9.84 -0.37 -18.50
CA ARG A 36 8.43 -0.68 -18.67
C ARG A 36 7.67 0.47 -19.31
N ALA A 37 7.89 1.71 -18.88
CA ALA A 37 7.26 2.88 -19.50
C ALA A 37 7.58 2.97 -21.00
N THR A 38 8.86 2.75 -21.38
CA THR A 38 9.28 2.66 -22.78
C THR A 38 8.59 1.53 -23.54
N THR A 39 8.46 0.34 -22.94
CA THR A 39 7.81 -0.82 -23.57
C THR A 39 6.33 -0.56 -23.87
N GLU A 40 5.67 0.24 -23.05
CA GLU A 40 4.25 0.59 -23.19
C GLU A 40 4.02 1.90 -23.98
N ASP A 41 5.09 2.49 -24.56
CA ASP A 41 5.05 3.81 -25.22
C ASP A 41 4.35 4.88 -24.37
N ALA A 42 4.71 4.93 -23.08
CA ALA A 42 4.05 5.75 -22.08
C ALA A 42 5.03 6.61 -21.27
N GLU A 43 4.53 7.75 -20.77
CA GLU A 43 5.26 8.59 -19.82
C GLU A 43 5.09 8.03 -18.39
N LEU A 44 6.20 7.91 -17.66
CA LEU A 44 6.20 7.48 -16.27
C LEU A 44 5.78 8.65 -15.37
N ALA A 45 4.49 8.74 -15.05
CA ALA A 45 3.97 9.85 -14.26
C ALA A 45 4.29 9.76 -12.77
N CYS A 46 4.12 8.58 -12.15
CA CYS A 46 4.46 8.32 -10.75
C CYS A 46 4.89 6.88 -10.53
N VAL A 47 5.70 6.63 -9.50
CA VAL A 47 6.11 5.29 -9.07
C VAL A 47 5.71 5.08 -7.62
N PHE A 48 5.04 3.98 -7.30
CA PHE A 48 4.74 3.57 -5.94
C PHE A 48 5.49 2.27 -5.65
N VAL A 49 6.36 2.29 -4.65
CA VAL A 49 7.14 1.12 -4.22
C VAL A 49 6.54 0.62 -2.91
N HIS A 50 5.81 -0.49 -2.98
CA HIS A 50 5.23 -1.15 -1.81
C HIS A 50 6.24 -2.09 -1.15
N GLU A 51 6.34 -2.01 0.17
CA GLU A 51 7.15 -2.89 1.00
C GLU A 51 6.46 -3.09 2.35
N ASP A 52 6.38 -4.34 2.81
CA ASP A 52 5.93 -4.66 4.17
C ASP A 52 7.06 -4.38 5.17
N LEU A 53 6.73 -3.74 6.29
CA LEU A 53 7.71 -3.48 7.36
C LEU A 53 8.00 -4.73 8.19
N ASP A 54 7.06 -5.67 8.28
CA ASP A 54 7.08 -6.82 9.20
C ASP A 54 7.15 -6.40 10.69
N SER A 55 6.76 -5.17 11.03
CA SER A 55 6.68 -4.68 12.41
C SER A 55 5.61 -3.58 12.60
N GLY A 56 5.05 -3.52 13.80
CA GLY A 56 3.98 -2.59 14.16
C GLY A 56 4.43 -1.12 14.15
N ASP A 57 3.47 -0.21 14.29
CA ASP A 57 3.71 1.23 14.19
C ASP A 57 4.59 1.74 15.34
N GLY A 58 5.89 1.82 15.10
CA GLY A 58 6.92 2.25 16.04
C GLY A 58 7.43 3.68 15.84
N ASP A 59 8.31 4.10 16.75
CA ASP A 59 9.00 5.39 16.70
C ASP A 59 10.09 5.45 15.60
N ASP A 60 10.57 4.29 15.15
CA ASP A 60 11.55 4.14 14.09
C ASP A 60 10.94 4.27 12.68
N TYR A 61 9.64 3.96 12.51
CA TYR A 61 8.92 4.03 11.23
C TYR A 61 9.21 5.31 10.43
N PRO A 62 9.10 6.54 10.99
CA PRO A 62 9.32 7.76 10.22
C PRO A 62 10.76 7.90 9.71
N SER A 63 11.73 7.39 10.48
CA SER A 63 13.16 7.44 10.10
C SER A 63 13.46 6.46 8.96
N ILE A 64 12.90 5.25 9.04
CA ILE A 64 13.03 4.20 8.04
C ILE A 64 12.38 4.65 6.73
N HIS A 65 11.13 5.12 6.81
CA HIS A 65 10.38 5.62 5.66
C HIS A 65 11.15 6.74 4.96
N ARG A 66 11.56 7.77 5.70
CA ARG A 66 12.27 8.93 5.16
C ARG A 66 13.57 8.54 4.45
N ARG A 67 14.36 7.64 5.03
CA ARG A 67 15.63 7.19 4.44
C ARG A 67 15.45 6.63 3.03
N VAL A 68 14.46 5.77 2.83
CA VAL A 68 14.17 5.15 1.53
C VAL A 68 13.49 6.14 0.59
N GLN A 69 12.52 6.91 1.11
CA GLN A 69 11.81 7.94 0.35
C GLN A 69 12.76 9.00 -0.23
N ASP A 70 13.71 9.50 0.56
CA ASP A 70 14.68 10.52 0.10
C ASP A 70 15.55 9.98 -1.03
N ALA A 71 15.95 8.71 -0.93
CA ALA A 71 16.76 8.08 -1.96
C ALA A 71 15.95 7.83 -3.24
N LEU A 72 14.67 7.45 -3.14
CA LEU A 72 13.76 7.35 -4.28
C LEU A 72 13.51 8.71 -4.94
N CYS A 73 13.31 9.78 -4.15
CA CYS A 73 13.16 11.14 -4.66
C CYS A 73 14.39 11.62 -5.43
N ARG A 74 15.60 11.27 -4.99
CA ARG A 74 16.84 11.65 -5.70
C ARG A 74 16.96 10.98 -7.07
N GLU A 75 16.51 9.74 -7.21
CA GLU A 75 16.64 8.99 -8.47
C GLU A 75 15.49 9.25 -9.45
N LEU A 76 14.25 9.33 -8.97
CA LEU A 76 13.05 9.37 -9.82
C LEU A 76 12.30 10.71 -9.74
N GLY A 77 12.38 11.44 -8.63
CA GLY A 77 11.66 12.70 -8.42
C GLY A 77 10.14 12.58 -8.24
N ASN A 78 9.51 11.53 -8.77
CA ASN A 78 8.07 11.24 -8.73
C ASN A 78 7.75 9.87 -8.10
N ALA A 79 8.65 9.36 -7.27
CA ALA A 79 8.51 8.08 -6.59
C ALA A 79 8.05 8.25 -5.14
N HIS A 80 7.19 7.35 -4.69
CA HIS A 80 6.61 7.32 -3.35
C HIS A 80 6.85 5.95 -2.73
N TYR A 81 7.40 5.96 -1.51
CA TYR A 81 7.65 4.75 -0.75
C TYR A 81 6.45 4.41 0.11
N VAL A 82 5.85 3.25 -0.15
CA VAL A 82 4.66 2.75 0.51
C VAL A 82 5.08 1.64 1.46
N LEU A 83 5.54 2.04 2.64
CA LEU A 83 5.94 1.12 3.71
C LEU A 83 4.72 0.72 4.53
N ALA A 84 4.16 -0.47 4.30
CA ALA A 84 3.03 -0.98 5.06
C ALA A 84 3.47 -1.34 6.49
N VAL A 85 2.86 -0.69 7.48
CA VAL A 85 3.06 -1.05 8.89
C VAL A 85 2.51 -2.45 9.14
N GLU A 86 3.31 -3.27 9.83
CA GLU A 86 3.14 -4.70 10.02
C GLU A 86 3.11 -5.43 8.68
N GLU A 87 1.95 -5.52 8.04
CA GLU A 87 1.72 -6.15 6.74
C GLU A 87 0.50 -5.48 6.08
N MET A 88 0.33 -5.65 4.77
CA MET A 88 -0.88 -5.19 4.04
C MET A 88 -2.20 -5.66 4.69
N GLU A 89 -2.23 -6.82 5.35
CA GLU A 89 -3.36 -7.34 6.14
C GLU A 89 -3.88 -6.35 7.18
N ALA A 90 -3.01 -5.53 7.77
CA ALA A 90 -3.40 -4.48 8.71
C ALA A 90 -4.34 -3.46 8.06
N TRP A 91 -4.16 -3.16 6.77
CA TRP A 91 -5.05 -2.24 6.04
C TRP A 91 -6.41 -2.85 5.79
N LEU A 92 -6.51 -4.16 5.56
CA LEU A 92 -7.79 -4.82 5.29
C LEU A 92 -8.76 -4.69 6.48
N LEU A 93 -8.22 -4.67 7.70
CA LEU A 93 -9.00 -4.49 8.93
C LEU A 93 -9.64 -3.10 9.05
N LEU A 94 -9.18 -2.11 8.28
CA LEU A 94 -9.83 -0.79 8.20
C LEU A 94 -11.17 -0.84 7.46
N PHE A 95 -11.42 -1.89 6.67
CA PHE A 95 -12.55 -1.98 5.75
C PHE A 95 -13.42 -3.22 6.01
N PRO A 96 -14.07 -3.32 7.19
CA PRO A 96 -14.90 -4.47 7.55
C PRO A 96 -16.06 -4.72 6.57
N ASP A 97 -16.54 -3.67 5.91
CA ASP A 97 -17.66 -3.76 4.98
C ASP A 97 -17.20 -4.39 3.64
N ALA A 98 -15.97 -4.10 3.18
CA ALA A 98 -15.37 -4.77 2.02
C ALA A 98 -15.09 -6.26 2.29
N LEU A 99 -14.65 -6.60 3.50
CA LEU A 99 -14.48 -8.00 3.92
C LEU A 99 -15.82 -8.77 3.86
N SER A 100 -16.87 -8.15 4.39
CA SER A 100 -18.23 -8.72 4.37
C SER A 100 -18.82 -8.81 2.96
N ASP A 101 -18.52 -7.85 2.09
CA ASP A 101 -18.98 -7.84 0.70
C ASP A 101 -18.34 -8.95 -0.12
N LEU A 102 -17.02 -9.17 0.06
CA LEU A 102 -16.32 -10.26 -0.62
C LEU A 102 -16.80 -11.64 -0.15
N VAL A 103 -17.01 -11.80 1.16
CA VAL A 103 -17.54 -13.04 1.75
C VAL A 103 -18.52 -12.69 2.86
N GLY A 104 -19.81 -12.93 2.64
CA GLY A 104 -20.89 -12.54 3.56
C GLY A 104 -20.71 -12.99 5.02
N SER A 105 -20.04 -14.13 5.24
CA SER A 105 -19.74 -14.67 6.57
C SER A 105 -18.54 -14.03 7.27
N TRP A 106 -17.72 -13.23 6.58
CA TRP A 106 -16.59 -12.54 7.20
C TRP A 106 -17.07 -11.35 7.99
N LYS A 107 -16.73 -11.30 9.28
CA LYS A 107 -17.14 -10.22 10.18
C LYS A 107 -15.99 -9.83 11.07
N LEU A 108 -15.60 -8.55 11.02
CA LEU A 108 -14.60 -8.02 11.94
C LEU A 108 -15.18 -7.94 13.36
N PRO A 109 -14.59 -8.62 14.36
CA PRO A 109 -15.03 -8.50 15.75
C PRO A 109 -15.03 -7.05 16.23
N ALA A 110 -16.03 -6.68 17.04
CA ALA A 110 -16.20 -5.31 17.53
C ALA A 110 -14.98 -4.78 18.29
N LYS A 111 -14.19 -5.65 18.96
CA LYS A 111 -12.95 -5.28 19.64
C LYS A 111 -11.87 -4.67 18.73
N TYR A 112 -11.91 -4.97 17.43
CA TYR A 112 -10.95 -4.47 16.44
C TYR A 112 -11.48 -3.31 15.59
N ARG A 113 -12.81 -3.10 15.54
CA ARG A 113 -13.42 -2.05 14.73
C ARG A 113 -13.04 -0.67 15.27
N GLY A 114 -12.64 0.24 14.38
CA GLY A 114 -12.28 1.61 14.74
C GLY A 114 -10.96 1.74 15.50
N LYS A 115 -10.13 0.69 15.54
CA LYS A 115 -8.82 0.70 16.20
C LYS A 115 -7.72 1.17 15.25
N ASP A 116 -6.57 1.47 15.84
CA ASP A 116 -5.34 1.65 15.09
C ASP A 116 -4.83 0.28 14.64
N THR A 117 -5.02 -0.06 13.37
CA THR A 117 -4.68 -1.39 12.84
C THR A 117 -3.18 -1.60 12.69
N GLY A 118 -2.39 -0.52 12.63
CA GLY A 118 -0.93 -0.59 12.65
C GLY A 118 -0.35 -0.98 14.02
N ARG A 119 -1.18 -0.97 15.07
CA ARG A 119 -0.79 -1.38 16.44
C ARG A 119 -1.43 -2.70 16.89
N LEU A 120 -2.19 -3.35 16.00
CA LEU A 120 -2.75 -4.66 16.30
C LEU A 120 -1.66 -5.71 16.16
N THR A 121 -1.57 -6.59 17.16
CA THR A 121 -0.70 -7.77 17.06
C THR A 121 -1.31 -8.79 16.11
N ASP A 122 -0.52 -9.29 15.17
CA ASP A 122 -0.88 -10.35 14.22
C ASP A 122 -2.20 -10.07 13.43
N PRO A 123 -2.26 -8.99 12.62
CA PRO A 123 -3.43 -8.67 11.79
C PRO A 123 -3.86 -9.81 10.87
N LYS A 124 -2.89 -10.53 10.31
CA LYS A 124 -3.10 -11.73 9.51
C LYS A 124 -3.81 -12.83 10.29
N GLY A 125 -3.35 -13.11 11.51
CA GLY A 125 -4.02 -14.03 12.41
C GLY A 125 -5.44 -13.62 12.79
N ILE A 126 -5.69 -12.31 12.94
CA ILE A 126 -7.05 -11.78 13.15
C ILE A 126 -7.94 -12.14 11.94
N LEU A 127 -7.48 -11.92 10.70
CA LEU A 127 -8.22 -12.27 9.49
C LEU A 127 -8.50 -13.78 9.39
N MET A 128 -7.48 -14.61 9.63
CA MET A 128 -7.56 -16.07 9.49
C MET A 128 -8.39 -16.75 10.60
N ARG A 129 -8.26 -16.28 11.85
CA ARG A 129 -8.81 -16.99 13.02
C ARG A 129 -10.12 -16.39 13.49
N GLU A 130 -10.30 -15.08 13.38
CA GLU A 130 -11.43 -14.37 13.97
C GLU A 130 -12.41 -13.86 12.92
N VAL A 131 -11.93 -13.13 11.91
CA VAL A 131 -12.79 -12.57 10.86
C VAL A 131 -13.46 -13.66 10.05
N SER A 132 -12.70 -14.69 9.67
CA SER A 132 -13.15 -15.80 8.84
C SER A 132 -13.61 -17.04 9.63
N LYS A 133 -13.91 -16.89 10.93
CA LYS A 133 -14.27 -18.01 11.82
C LYS A 133 -15.52 -18.78 11.39
N GLY A 134 -16.52 -18.09 10.83
CA GLY A 134 -17.84 -18.64 10.54
C GLY A 134 -18.06 -19.19 9.13
N GLY A 135 -17.01 -19.40 8.32
CA GLY A 135 -17.17 -19.83 6.93
C GLY A 135 -15.87 -20.10 6.21
N ARG A 136 -15.78 -19.67 4.94
CA ARG A 136 -14.56 -19.75 4.12
C ARG A 136 -13.42 -19.07 4.87
N ARG A 137 -12.26 -19.71 4.99
CA ARG A 137 -11.08 -19.09 5.62
C ARG A 137 -10.44 -18.04 4.71
N TYR A 138 -9.94 -16.96 5.32
CA TYR A 138 -9.09 -15.99 4.64
C TYR A 138 -7.80 -16.65 4.14
N ARG A 139 -7.37 -16.27 2.94
CA ARG A 139 -6.06 -16.56 2.35
C ARG A 139 -5.42 -15.24 1.94
N GLU A 140 -4.10 -15.15 1.96
CA GLU A 140 -3.37 -13.94 1.52
C GLU A 140 -3.73 -13.54 0.08
N SER A 141 -4.00 -14.53 -0.78
CA SER A 141 -4.48 -14.30 -2.15
C SER A 141 -5.84 -13.57 -2.23
N ASP A 142 -6.57 -13.45 -1.12
CA ASP A 142 -7.82 -12.68 -1.06
C ASP A 142 -7.57 -11.17 -0.91
N ALA A 143 -6.39 -10.75 -0.44
CA ALA A 143 -6.11 -9.33 -0.16
C ALA A 143 -6.38 -8.40 -1.35
N PRO A 144 -5.96 -8.71 -2.60
CA PRO A 144 -6.28 -7.89 -3.76
C PRO A 144 -7.79 -7.77 -3.99
N ALA A 145 -8.53 -8.88 -3.88
CA ALA A 145 -9.97 -8.89 -4.06
C ALA A 145 -10.70 -8.08 -2.97
N VAL A 146 -10.19 -8.08 -1.73
CA VAL A 146 -10.72 -7.22 -0.66
C VAL A 146 -10.51 -5.75 -1.02
N LEU A 147 -9.31 -5.35 -1.43
CA LEU A 147 -9.01 -3.97 -1.83
C LEU A 147 -9.81 -3.53 -3.07
N GLU A 148 -10.06 -4.43 -4.02
CA GLU A 148 -10.98 -4.17 -5.13
C GLU A 148 -12.40 -3.84 -4.63
N ARG A 149 -12.89 -4.53 -3.59
CA ARG A 149 -14.18 -4.18 -2.95
C ARG A 149 -14.13 -2.84 -2.23
N VAL A 150 -13.01 -2.50 -1.58
CA VAL A 150 -12.81 -1.17 -0.96
C VAL A 150 -12.99 -0.06 -2.01
N VAL A 151 -12.44 -0.24 -3.21
CA VAL A 151 -12.58 0.71 -4.32
C VAL A 151 -14.01 0.68 -4.89
N ALA A 152 -14.58 -0.49 -5.14
CA ALA A 152 -15.92 -0.65 -5.71
C ALA A 152 -17.02 -0.04 -4.83
N LEU A 153 -16.87 -0.15 -3.50
CA LEU A 153 -17.76 0.45 -2.51
C LEU A 153 -17.47 1.94 -2.26
N ALA A 154 -16.43 2.51 -2.89
CA ALA A 154 -15.95 3.88 -2.68
C ALA A 154 -15.55 4.23 -1.23
N ILE A 155 -15.25 3.23 -0.39
CA ILE A 155 -14.92 3.42 1.04
C ILE A 155 -13.43 3.61 1.32
N HIS A 156 -12.55 3.59 0.30
CA HIS A 156 -11.10 3.79 0.44
C HIS A 156 -10.70 5.10 1.18
N ARG A 157 -11.56 6.12 1.16
CA ARG A 157 -11.33 7.42 1.82
C ARG A 157 -11.87 7.51 3.24
N GLU A 158 -12.67 6.52 3.65
CA GLU A 158 -13.38 6.51 4.93
C GLU A 158 -13.06 5.22 5.71
N PRO A 159 -11.78 4.98 6.05
CA PRO A 159 -11.41 3.80 6.83
C PRO A 159 -12.06 3.83 8.21
N ILE A 160 -12.48 2.67 8.71
CA ILE A 160 -13.05 2.51 10.04
C ILE A 160 -11.91 2.21 11.03
N GLY A 161 -11.21 3.27 11.43
CA GLY A 161 -10.04 3.22 12.31
C GLY A 161 -8.92 4.08 11.77
N SER A 162 -7.68 3.74 12.15
CA SER A 162 -6.49 4.43 11.66
C SER A 162 -5.39 3.45 11.31
N ASN A 163 -4.54 3.83 10.37
CA ASN A 163 -3.25 3.20 10.14
C ASN A 163 -2.34 4.24 9.50
N ARG A 164 -1.19 4.52 10.10
CA ARG A 164 -0.27 5.55 9.63
C ARG A 164 0.14 5.35 8.17
N SER A 165 0.46 4.10 7.79
CA SER A 165 0.90 3.78 6.42
C SER A 165 -0.23 3.89 5.39
N TRP A 166 -1.48 3.59 5.75
CA TRP A 166 -2.64 3.83 4.88
C TRP A 166 -2.88 5.31 4.64
N THR A 167 -2.90 6.11 5.72
CA THR A 167 -3.04 7.57 5.61
C THR A 167 -1.93 8.17 4.77
N ARG A 168 -0.69 7.69 4.95
CA ARG A 168 0.47 8.13 4.17
C ARG A 168 0.30 7.81 2.68
N LEU A 169 -0.11 6.59 2.34
CA LEU A 169 -0.41 6.20 0.96
C LEU A 169 -1.45 7.13 0.32
N GLY A 170 -2.52 7.47 1.05
CA GLY A 170 -3.53 8.41 0.59
C GLY A 170 -2.95 9.79 0.27
N THR A 171 -2.10 10.33 1.16
CA THR A 171 -1.38 11.60 0.93
C THR A 171 -0.44 11.51 -0.27
N ASP A 172 0.35 10.45 -0.39
CA ASP A 172 1.30 10.24 -1.47
C ASP A 172 0.60 10.14 -2.83
N ILE A 173 -0.55 9.46 -2.90
CA ILE A 173 -1.41 9.42 -4.10
C ILE A 173 -1.93 10.82 -4.45
N ALA A 174 -2.44 11.57 -3.47
CA ALA A 174 -2.95 12.92 -3.70
C ALA A 174 -1.86 13.87 -4.22
N ASP A 175 -0.66 13.80 -3.63
CA ASP A 175 0.51 14.57 -4.05
C ASP A 175 0.91 14.24 -5.48
N CYS A 176 1.06 12.95 -5.81
CA CYS A 176 1.34 12.47 -7.17
C CYS A 176 0.28 12.99 -8.17
N CYS A 177 -1.00 12.82 -7.84
CA CYS A 177 -2.11 13.25 -8.68
C CYS A 177 -2.10 14.76 -8.93
N SER A 178 -1.76 15.57 -7.92
CA SER A 178 -1.73 17.03 -8.05
C SER A 178 -0.54 17.54 -8.87
N ARG A 179 0.61 16.86 -8.81
CA ARG A 179 1.89 17.32 -9.39
C ARG A 179 2.18 16.76 -10.77
N HIS A 180 1.78 15.52 -11.03
CA HIS A 180 2.25 14.77 -12.20
C HIS A 180 1.10 14.35 -13.12
N LEU A 181 -0.13 14.29 -12.63
CA LEU A 181 -1.27 13.94 -13.46
C LEU A 181 -1.96 15.23 -13.94
N LYS A 182 -1.97 15.45 -15.26
CA LYS A 182 -2.73 16.56 -15.86
C LYS A 182 -4.18 16.48 -15.39
N GLN A 183 -4.66 17.51 -14.69
CA GLN A 183 -6.08 17.63 -14.39
C GLN A 183 -6.85 17.62 -15.72
N PRO A 184 -7.94 16.85 -15.84
CA PRO A 184 -8.75 16.91 -17.04
C PRO A 184 -9.21 18.35 -17.24
N THR A 185 -8.81 18.95 -18.36
CA THR A 185 -9.34 20.23 -18.81
C THR A 185 -10.85 20.08 -18.87
N LYS A 186 -11.57 20.78 -17.98
CA LYS A 186 -13.03 20.90 -18.07
C LYS A 186 -13.34 21.50 -19.44
N THR A 187 -13.73 20.67 -20.39
CA THR A 187 -14.33 21.13 -21.63
C THR A 187 -15.64 21.80 -21.23
N ARG A 188 -15.72 23.11 -21.41
CA ARG A 188 -16.95 23.89 -21.25
C ARG A 188 -17.92 23.55 -22.37
#